data_AF-A0A3F3MIU1-F1
#
_entry.id   AF-A0A3F3MIU1-F1
#
_cell.length_a   1.000
_cell.length_b   1.000
_cell.length_c   1.000
_cell.angle_alpha   90.00
_cell.angle_beta   90.00
_cell.angle_gamma   90.00
#
_symmetry.space_group_name_H-M   'P 1'
#
loop_
_entity.id
_entity.type
_entity.pdbx_description
1 polymer ?
#
loop_
_entity_poly.entity_id
_entity_poly.type
_entity_poly.pdbx_seq_one_letter_code
_entity_poly.pdbx_strand_id
1 'polypeptide(L)' 'LNVNILATAESRKDDPVLQKVGQLYHTEAVKKYVEQHFGGTKVDVNQPISYLTQAK' A
#
# COMPACT_ATOMS: atom_id res chain seq x y z
N LEU A 1 -3.04 -14.29 -5.84
CA LEU A 1 -3.06 -12.81 -5.81
C LEU A 1 -1.71 -12.36 -5.26
N ASN A 2 -1.01 -11.45 -5.93
CA ASN A 2 0.25 -10.90 -5.41
C ASN A 2 -0.02 -9.47 -4.93
N VAL A 3 0.31 -9.17 -3.67
CA VAL A 3 0.08 -7.87 -3.04
C VAL A 3 1.41 -7.33 -2.53
N ASN A 4 1.72 -6.08 -2.88
CA ASN A 4 2.88 -5.38 -2.33
C ASN A 4 2.50 -4.73 -1.00
N ILE A 5 3.37 -4.82 0.00
CA ILE A 5 3.12 -4.29 1.36
C ILE A 5 4.28 -3.41 1.82
N LEU A 6 3.97 -2.41 2.65
CA LEU A 6 4.95 -1.70 3.46
C LEU A 6 5.02 -2.38 4.83
N ALA A 7 6.18 -2.91 5.18
CA ALA A 7 6.42 -3.54 6.47
C ALA A 7 7.35 -2.67 7.33
N THR A 8 7.06 -2.61 8.63
CA THR A 8 7.88 -1.87 9.61
C THR A 8 8.01 -2.73 10.88
N ALA A 9 8.96 -2.38 11.76
CA ALA A 9 9.03 -3.02 13.07
C ALA A 9 7.79 -2.67 13.90
N GLU A 10 7.31 -3.61 14.72
CA GLU A 10 6.11 -3.43 15.58
C GLU A 10 6.20 -2.16 16.44
N SER A 11 7.39 -1.87 16.99
CA SER A 11 7.66 -0.66 17.80
C SER A 11 7.50 0.65 17.04
N ARG A 12 7.36 0.61 15.71
CA ARG A 12 7.22 1.77 14.82
C ARG A 12 5.90 1.80 14.05
N LYS A 13 4.94 0.90 14.35
CA LYS A 13 3.65 0.87 13.64
C LYS A 13 2.86 2.18 13.73
N ASP A 14 3.08 2.93 14.82
CA ASP A 14 2.43 4.20 15.11
C ASP A 14 3.31 5.42 14.77
N ASP A 15 4.43 5.21 14.06
CA ASP A 15 5.30 6.29 13.60
C ASP A 15 4.56 7.14 12.54
N PRO A 16 4.29 8.43 12.81
CA PRO A 16 3.46 9.26 11.94
C PRO A 16 4.10 9.51 10.56
N VAL A 17 5.44 9.46 10.47
CA VAL A 17 6.14 9.58 9.20
C VAL A 17 5.88 8.35 8.34
N LEU A 18 5.92 7.16 8.93
CA LEU A 18 5.67 5.91 8.23
C LEU A 18 4.20 5.77 7.80
N GLN A 19 3.27 6.17 8.67
CA GLN A 19 1.84 6.21 8.33
C GLN A 19 1.56 7.16 7.15
N LYS A 20 2.22 8.32 7.11
CA LYS A 20 2.11 9.26 5.99
C LYS A 20 2.59 8.65 4.67
N VAL A 21 3.66 7.85 4.67
CA VAL A 21 4.12 7.15 3.46
C VAL A 21 3.03 6.22 2.95
N GLY A 22 2.41 5.42 3.82
CA GLY A 22 1.29 4.54 3.45
C GLY A 22 0.14 5.31 2.80
N GLN A 23 -0.26 6.45 3.37
CA GLN A 23 -1.31 7.30 2.80
C GLN A 23 -0.94 7.85 1.42
N LEU A 24 0.31 8.25 1.19
CA LEU A 24 0.76 8.80 -0.09
C LEU A 24 0.62 7.79 -1.24
N TYR A 25 0.84 6.51 -0.99
CA TYR A 25 0.68 5.44 -2.00
C TYR A 25 -0.76 5.33 -2.54
N HIS A 26 -1.75 5.77 -1.77
CA HIS A 26 -3.17 5.76 -2.15
C HIS A 26 -3.66 7.08 -2.76
N THR A 27 -2.77 8.03 -3.04
CA THR A 27 -3.15 9.30 -3.67
C THR A 27 -3.26 9.17 -5.18
N GLU A 28 -4.16 9.95 -5.79
CA GLU A 28 -4.35 9.98 -7.25
C GLU A 28 -3.07 10.33 -8.02
N ALA A 29 -2.21 11.18 -7.46
CA ALA A 29 -0.94 11.53 -8.07
C ALA A 29 0.00 10.31 -8.18
N VAL A 30 0.11 9.52 -7.10
CA VAL A 30 0.93 8.31 -7.10
C VAL A 30 0.31 7.23 -7.98
N LYS A 31 -1.02 7.06 -7.97
CA LYS A 31 -1.71 6.13 -8.86
C LYS A 31 -1.43 6.43 -10.34
N LYS A 32 -1.55 7.70 -10.75
CA LYS A 32 -1.22 8.13 -12.12
C LYS A 32 0.24 7.88 -12.48
N TYR A 33 1.16 8.17 -11.56
CA TYR A 33 2.58 7.87 -11.76
C TYR A 33 2.80 6.36 -11.97
N VAL A 34 2.15 5.52 -11.16
CA VAL A 34 2.28 4.08 -11.28
C VAL A 34 1.70 3.56 -12.59
N GLU A 35 0.54 4.07 -13.01
CA GLU A 35 -0.08 3.73 -14.29
C GLU A 35 0.83 4.09 -15.47
N GLN A 36 1.39 5.30 -15.47
CA GLN A 36 2.25 5.82 -16.54
C GLN A 36 3.58 5.06 -16.65
N HIS A 37 4.20 4.72 -15.53
CA HIS A 37 5.55 4.14 -15.52
C HIS A 37 5.58 2.61 -15.45
N PHE A 38 4.50 1.96 -15.01
CA PHE A 38 4.43 0.50 -14.85
C PHE A 38 3.24 -0.13 -15.61
N GLY A 39 2.66 0.61 -16.56
CA GLY A 39 1.65 0.11 -17.49
C GLY A 39 0.34 -0.31 -16.83
N GLY A 40 -0.02 0.32 -15.71
CA GLY A 40 -1.27 0.02 -14.97
C GLY A 40 -1.34 -1.40 -14.38
N THR A 41 -0.24 -2.15 -14.37
CA THR A 41 -0.21 -3.55 -13.86
C THR A 41 -0.32 -3.66 -12.34
N LYS A 42 -0.33 -2.52 -11.64
CA LYS A 42 -0.46 -2.43 -10.19
C LYS A 42 -1.78 -1.76 -9.86
N VAL A 43 -2.69 -2.54 -9.27
CA VAL A 43 -3.99 -2.07 -8.79
C VAL A 43 -3.84 -1.65 -7.34
N ASP A 44 -4.40 -0.49 -6.98
CA ASP A 44 -4.43 -0.03 -5.60
C ASP A 44 -5.28 -0.96 -4.73
N VAL A 45 -4.76 -1.33 -3.56
CA VAL A 45 -5.43 -2.22 -2.60
C VAL A 45 -5.68 -1.43 -1.32
N ASN A 46 -6.90 -0.89 -1.19
CA ASN A 46 -7.36 -0.19 0.00
C ASN A 46 -8.27 -1.11 0.82
N GLN A 47 -7.68 -2.07 1.52
CA GLN A 47 -8.35 -3.08 2.35
C GLN A 47 -7.62 -3.21 3.69
N PRO A 48 -8.32 -3.59 4.79
CA PRO A 48 -7.65 -3.86 6.05
C PRO A 48 -6.68 -5.04 5.91
N ILE A 49 -5.56 -5.01 6.64
CA ILE A 49 -4.53 -6.06 6.56
C ILE A 49 -5.07 -7.47 6.88
N SER A 50 -6.17 -7.57 7.63
CA SER A 50 -6.87 -8.82 7.90
C SER A 50 -7.30 -9.55 6.62
N TYR A 51 -7.58 -8.83 5.53
CA TYR A 51 -7.90 -9.40 4.20
C TYR A 51 -6.83 -10.38 3.72
N LEU A 52 -5.54 -10.11 3.97
CA LEU A 52 -4.43 -10.97 3.55
C LEU A 52 -4.47 -12.36 4.20
N THR A 53 -5.18 -12.49 5.32
CA THR A 53 -5.31 -13.75 6.09
C THR A 53 -6.69 -14.39 6.01
N GLN A 54 -7.66 -13.71 5.41
CA GLN A 54 -9.05 -14.18 5.29
C GLN A 54 -9.24 -15.18 4.14
N ALA A 55 -8.36 -15.17 3.13
CA ALA A 55 -8.34 -16.20 2.10
C ALA A 55 -7.68 -17.48 2.66
N LYS A 56 -8.46 -18.30 3.36
CA LYS A 56 -8.16 -19.70 3.64
C LYS A 56 -8.98 -20.61 2.73
#